data_AF-A0A1J7CDU9-F1
#
_entry.id   AF-A0A1J7CDU9-F1
#
_cell.length_a   1.000
_cell.length_b   1.000
_cell.length_c   1.000
_cell.angle_alpha   90.00
_cell.angle_beta   90.00
_cell.angle_gamma   90.00
#
_symmetry.space_group_name_H-M   'P 1'
#
loop_
_entity.id
_entity.type
_entity.pdbx_description
1 polymer ?
#
loop_
_entity_poly.entity_id
_entity_poly.type
_entity_poly.pdbx_seq_one_letter_code
_entity_poly.pdbx_strand_id
1 'polypeptide(L)'
;MSTAAGGRPGPDEERSLGQLFSSASEDLQGLIRDEIELAKAEMRGTVKGLAIGSGSFGAAAVLLVASVPMLSFAAAYGLRALTGWPIGWCFFGVFLVYLLLAAVLAVFGTRNVKKAKAPNRAMAQNKKTLSILGRAKPRPAVVVPMDKKVKAVEDRTSRPALDG
;
A
#
# COMPACT_ATOMS: atom_id res chain seq x y z
N MET A 1 -21.10 43.89 63.59
CA MET A 1 -19.78 43.88 62.92
C MET A 1 -19.96 43.07 61.64
N SER A 2 -19.98 43.72 60.47
CA SER A 2 -20.54 43.22 59.19
C SER A 2 -19.74 42.10 58.50
N THR A 3 -20.48 41.32 57.73
CA THR A 3 -20.13 40.15 56.90
C THR A 3 -19.58 40.48 55.50
N ALA A 4 -19.15 39.42 54.78
CA ALA A 4 -18.89 39.25 53.33
C ALA A 4 -17.41 39.42 52.89
N ALA A 5 -16.67 38.44 52.35
CA ALA A 5 -16.85 37.46 51.25
C ALA A 5 -16.18 37.92 49.93
N GLY A 6 -15.48 36.98 49.27
CA GLY A 6 -15.10 37.03 47.85
C GLY A 6 -13.68 37.54 47.55
N GLY A 7 -12.82 36.88 46.79
CA GLY A 7 -13.04 35.79 45.85
C GLY A 7 -11.83 34.87 45.74
N ARG A 8 -12.10 33.58 45.87
CA ARG A 8 -11.30 32.55 45.19
C ARG A 8 -11.80 32.52 43.74
N PRO A 9 -10.93 32.39 42.73
CA PRO A 9 -11.41 32.06 41.40
C PRO A 9 -12.09 30.68 41.48
N GLY A 10 -13.36 30.62 41.12
CA GLY A 10 -14.08 29.41 40.75
C GLY A 10 -14.86 29.70 39.45
N PRO A 11 -15.39 28.71 38.73
CA PRO A 11 -15.61 27.32 39.13
C PRO A 11 -15.07 26.27 38.15
N ASP A 12 -14.67 25.13 38.72
CA ASP A 12 -14.52 23.84 38.05
C ASP A 12 -15.91 23.23 37.72
N GLU A 13 -16.62 23.74 36.72
CA GLU A 13 -17.86 23.14 36.18
C GLU A 13 -18.25 24.00 34.96
N GLU A 14 -18.25 23.56 33.72
CA GLU A 14 -18.27 22.24 33.13
C GLU A 14 -17.33 22.33 31.92
N ARG A 15 -16.35 21.42 31.75
CA ARG A 15 -15.80 21.24 30.40
C ARG A 15 -17.00 20.89 29.53
N SER A 16 -17.41 21.82 28.66
CA SER A 16 -18.58 21.61 27.81
C SER A 16 -18.42 20.28 27.09
N LEU A 17 -19.50 19.53 26.89
CA LEU A 17 -19.47 18.26 26.14
C LEU A 17 -18.79 18.44 24.77
N GLY A 18 -18.85 19.64 24.18
CA GLY A 18 -18.12 20.00 22.98
C GLY A 18 -16.60 20.07 23.17
N GLN A 19 -16.11 20.57 24.30
CA GLN A 19 -14.67 20.53 24.63
C GLN A 19 -14.16 19.12 24.91
N LEU A 20 -14.95 18.28 25.58
CA LEU A 20 -14.57 16.87 25.84
C LEU A 20 -14.51 16.06 24.55
N PHE A 21 -15.49 16.22 23.66
CA PHE A 21 -15.51 15.57 22.36
C PHE A 21 -14.41 16.10 21.42
N SER A 22 -14.14 17.41 21.46
CA SER A 22 -13.03 18.03 20.72
C SER A 22 -11.69 17.45 21.14
N SER A 23 -11.39 17.42 22.45
CA SER A 23 -10.12 16.86 22.94
C SER A 23 -10.00 15.37 22.63
N ALA A 24 -11.05 14.57 22.80
CA ALA A 24 -11.02 13.15 22.44
C ALA A 24 -10.83 12.90 20.93
N SER A 25 -11.42 13.76 20.08
CA SER A 25 -11.22 13.70 18.63
C SER A 25 -9.81 14.11 18.22
N GLU A 26 -9.22 15.05 18.94
CA GLU A 26 -7.86 15.54 18.72
C GLU A 26 -6.82 14.50 19.13
N ASP A 27 -7.02 13.81 20.26
CA ASP A 27 -6.19 12.67 20.70
C ASP A 27 -6.25 11.52 19.69
N LEU A 28 -7.44 11.18 19.19
CA LEU A 28 -7.60 10.15 18.15
C LEU A 28 -6.91 10.55 16.84
N GLN A 29 -6.98 11.83 16.44
CA GLN A 29 -6.23 12.33 15.30
C GLN A 29 -4.71 12.24 15.52
N GLY A 30 -4.24 12.45 16.76
CA GLY A 30 -2.86 12.24 17.17
C GLY A 30 -2.42 10.80 16.93
N LEU A 31 -3.13 9.81 17.49
CA LEU A 31 -2.82 8.40 17.29
C LEU A 31 -2.80 7.98 15.80
N ILE A 32 -3.77 8.44 15.01
CA ILE A 32 -3.81 8.13 13.57
C ILE A 32 -2.60 8.71 12.85
N ARG A 33 -2.20 9.94 13.19
CA ARG A 33 -1.01 10.58 12.60
C ARG A 33 0.26 9.83 12.99
N ASP A 34 0.38 9.40 14.23
CA ASP A 34 1.53 8.62 14.71
C ASP A 34 1.67 7.27 13.98
N GLU A 35 0.55 6.57 13.77
CA GLU A 35 0.54 5.30 13.03
C GLU A 35 0.93 5.51 11.55
N ILE A 36 0.46 6.61 10.95
CA ILE A 36 0.85 7.00 9.59
C ILE A 36 2.33 7.38 9.52
N GLU A 37 2.86 8.11 10.50
CA GLU A 37 4.27 8.50 10.54
C GLU A 37 5.18 7.29 10.70
N LEU A 38 4.80 6.32 11.54
CA LEU A 38 5.51 5.06 11.71
C LEU A 38 5.47 4.23 10.41
N ALA A 39 4.28 4.04 9.82
CA ALA A 39 4.14 3.34 8.55
C ALA A 39 4.94 4.02 7.43
N LYS A 40 4.97 5.36 7.42
CA LYS A 40 5.75 6.14 6.46
C LYS A 40 7.26 5.99 6.71
N ALA A 41 7.71 5.90 7.95
CA ALA A 41 9.11 5.64 8.28
C ALA A 41 9.54 4.23 7.81
N GLU A 42 8.72 3.21 8.05
CA GLU A 42 8.97 1.83 7.61
C GLU A 42 8.93 1.71 6.07
N MET A 43 7.96 2.36 5.43
CA MET A 43 7.89 2.46 3.97
C MET A 43 9.09 3.20 3.39
N ARG A 44 9.56 4.30 3.99
CA ARG A 44 10.74 5.03 3.52
C ARG A 44 12.00 4.16 3.53
N GLY A 45 12.19 3.37 4.59
CA GLY A 45 13.29 2.40 4.66
C GLY A 45 13.21 1.36 3.54
N THR A 46 12.02 0.76 3.37
CA THR A 46 11.75 -0.23 2.32
C THR A 46 11.94 0.35 0.92
N VAL A 47 11.37 1.52 0.64
CA VAL A 47 11.48 2.21 -0.67
C VAL A 47 12.91 2.62 -0.94
N LYS A 48 13.66 3.13 0.04
CA LYS A 48 15.07 3.50 -0.13
C LYS A 48 15.94 2.27 -0.40
N GLY A 49 15.75 1.20 0.37
CA GLY A 49 16.43 -0.08 0.14
C GLY A 49 16.10 -0.67 -1.23
N LEU A 50 14.83 -0.63 -1.62
CA LEU A 50 14.39 -1.08 -2.93
C LEU A 50 14.93 -0.18 -4.05
N ALA A 51 14.98 1.13 -3.89
CA ALA A 51 15.50 2.07 -4.87
C ALA A 51 17.00 1.88 -5.09
N ILE A 52 17.77 1.75 -4.01
CA ILE A 52 19.22 1.49 -4.09
C ILE A 52 19.48 0.10 -4.64
N GLY A 53 18.73 -0.91 -4.17
CA GLY A 53 18.84 -2.29 -4.64
C GLY A 53 18.49 -2.42 -6.13
N SER A 54 17.33 -1.93 -6.54
CA SER A 54 16.90 -1.97 -7.94
C SER A 54 17.75 -1.09 -8.85
N GLY A 55 18.17 0.10 -8.38
CA GLY A 55 19.04 1.01 -9.11
C GLY A 55 20.43 0.43 -9.36
N SER A 56 21.05 -0.17 -8.32
CA SER A 56 22.36 -0.82 -8.46
C SER A 56 22.32 -2.05 -9.38
N PHE A 57 21.25 -2.85 -9.31
CA PHE A 57 21.03 -3.93 -10.26
C PHE A 57 20.84 -3.43 -11.70
N GLY A 58 20.14 -2.30 -11.89
CA GLY A 58 20.01 -1.67 -13.19
C GLY A 58 21.36 -1.21 -13.76
N ALA A 59 22.18 -0.53 -12.95
CA ALA A 59 23.53 -0.12 -13.34
C ALA A 59 24.43 -1.32 -13.66
N ALA A 60 24.39 -2.37 -12.84
CA ALA A 60 25.13 -3.61 -13.07
C ALA A 60 24.68 -4.30 -14.37
N ALA A 61 23.38 -4.33 -14.67
CA ALA A 61 22.87 -4.87 -15.92
C ALA A 61 23.37 -4.09 -17.14
N VAL A 62 23.36 -2.76 -17.08
CA VAL A 62 23.90 -1.90 -18.15
C VAL A 62 25.40 -2.16 -18.36
N LEU A 63 26.19 -2.22 -17.29
CA LEU A 63 27.62 -2.51 -17.37
C LEU A 63 27.90 -3.91 -17.93
N LEU A 64 27.14 -4.92 -17.51
CA LEU A 64 27.24 -6.27 -18.07
C LEU A 64 26.97 -6.28 -19.56
N VAL A 65 25.89 -5.64 -20.02
CA VAL A 65 25.57 -5.52 -21.45
C VAL A 65 26.67 -4.78 -22.20
N ALA A 66 27.16 -3.67 -21.66
CA ALA A 66 28.27 -2.91 -22.24
C ALA A 66 29.59 -3.70 -22.31
N SER A 67 29.80 -4.66 -21.40
CA SER A 67 31.00 -5.50 -21.38
C SER A 67 30.99 -6.63 -22.42
N VAL A 68 29.80 -7.07 -22.89
CA VAL A 68 29.65 -8.16 -23.88
C VAL A 68 30.51 -7.97 -25.13
N PRO A 69 30.52 -6.82 -25.84
CA PRO A 69 31.37 -6.66 -27.01
C PRO A 69 32.85 -6.81 -26.66
N MET A 70 33.30 -6.24 -25.55
CA MET A 70 34.71 -6.33 -25.12
C MET A 70 35.11 -7.77 -24.80
N LEU A 71 34.25 -8.49 -24.08
CA LEU A 71 34.43 -9.92 -23.80
C LEU A 71 34.43 -10.76 -25.08
N SER A 72 33.60 -10.40 -26.07
CA SER A 72 33.52 -11.09 -27.36
C SER A 72 34.83 -10.97 -28.14
N PHE A 73 35.40 -9.76 -28.21
CA PHE A 73 36.71 -9.55 -28.83
C PHE A 73 37.79 -10.33 -28.08
N ALA A 74 37.87 -10.19 -26.76
CA ALA A 74 38.86 -10.88 -25.94
C ALA A 74 38.79 -12.41 -26.14
N ALA A 75 37.59 -12.98 -26.09
CA ALA A 75 37.38 -14.41 -26.27
C ALA A 75 37.73 -14.88 -27.69
N ALA A 76 37.30 -14.17 -28.74
CA ALA A 76 37.57 -14.56 -30.12
C ALA A 76 39.07 -14.49 -30.45
N TYR A 77 39.76 -13.44 -30.02
CA TYR A 77 41.21 -13.32 -30.20
C TYR A 77 41.98 -14.34 -29.36
N GLY A 78 41.55 -14.61 -28.12
CA GLY A 78 42.13 -15.67 -27.29
C GLY A 78 41.97 -17.05 -27.94
N LEU A 79 40.77 -17.37 -28.43
CA LEU A 79 40.49 -18.65 -29.10
C LEU A 79 41.33 -18.80 -30.38
N ARG A 80 41.48 -17.73 -31.15
CA ARG A 80 42.38 -17.71 -32.31
C ARG A 80 43.83 -17.99 -31.91
N ALA A 81 44.32 -17.38 -30.83
CA ALA A 81 45.69 -17.60 -30.36
C ALA A 81 45.94 -19.05 -29.92
N LEU A 82 44.92 -19.71 -29.36
CA LEU A 82 44.98 -21.10 -28.91
C LEU A 82 44.86 -22.13 -30.05
N THR A 83 43.99 -21.86 -31.02
CA THR A 83 43.60 -22.83 -32.06
C THR A 83 44.22 -22.58 -33.44
N GLY A 84 44.70 -21.37 -33.69
CA GLY A 84 45.14 -20.92 -35.02
C GLY A 84 43.99 -20.76 -36.04
N TRP A 85 42.73 -20.89 -35.62
CA TRP A 85 41.59 -20.85 -36.54
C TRP A 85 41.34 -19.46 -37.14
N PRO A 86 40.64 -19.38 -38.29
CA PRO A 86 40.18 -18.10 -38.83
C PRO A 86 39.33 -17.34 -37.81
N ILE A 87 39.55 -16.03 -37.70
CA ILE A 87 38.90 -15.21 -36.66
C ILE A 87 37.36 -15.25 -36.74
N GLY A 88 36.80 -15.39 -37.94
CA GLY A 88 35.36 -15.51 -38.15
C GLY A 88 34.75 -16.74 -37.45
N TRP A 89 35.42 -17.91 -37.53
CA TRP A 89 34.99 -19.12 -36.84
C TRP A 89 35.11 -19.00 -35.32
N CYS A 90 36.10 -18.24 -34.84
CA CYS A 90 36.25 -17.96 -33.41
C CYS A 90 35.08 -17.12 -32.88
N PHE A 91 34.70 -16.05 -33.58
CA PHE A 91 33.52 -15.25 -33.24
C PHE A 91 32.23 -16.08 -33.28
N PHE A 92 32.08 -16.95 -34.28
CA PHE A 92 30.93 -17.85 -34.38
C PHE A 92 30.86 -18.82 -33.20
N GLY A 93 32.00 -19.39 -32.77
CA GLY A 93 32.07 -20.22 -31.58
C GLY A 93 31.66 -19.48 -30.30
N VAL A 94 32.17 -18.27 -30.09
CA VAL A 94 31.78 -17.41 -28.95
C VAL A 94 30.28 -17.08 -28.99
N PHE A 95 29.74 -16.80 -30.18
CA PHE A 95 28.31 -16.57 -30.36
C PHE A 95 27.47 -17.80 -29.94
N LEU A 96 27.87 -19.01 -30.34
CA LEU A 96 27.18 -20.24 -29.91
C LEU A 96 27.21 -20.43 -28.39
N VAL A 97 28.33 -20.11 -27.74
CA VAL A 97 28.44 -20.15 -26.26
C VAL A 97 27.46 -19.18 -25.61
N TYR A 98 27.35 -17.95 -26.12
CA TYR A 98 26.37 -16.99 -25.61
C TYR A 98 24.93 -17.42 -25.88
N LEU A 99 24.65 -18.05 -27.02
CA LEU A 99 23.32 -18.59 -27.32
C LEU A 99 22.92 -19.66 -26.30
N LEU A 100 23.84 -20.58 -25.97
CA LEU A 100 23.63 -21.60 -24.95
C LEU A 100 23.43 -20.97 -23.57
N LEU A 101 24.26 -20.00 -23.19
CA LEU A 101 24.11 -19.29 -21.92
C LEU A 101 22.76 -18.56 -21.83
N ALA A 102 22.35 -17.88 -22.90
CA ALA A 102 21.07 -17.19 -22.99
C ALA A 102 19.89 -18.17 -22.87
N ALA A 103 19.95 -19.34 -23.52
CA ALA A 103 18.92 -20.38 -23.40
C ALA A 103 18.80 -20.88 -21.96
N VAL A 104 19.92 -21.16 -21.29
CA VAL A 104 19.95 -21.57 -19.88
C VAL A 104 19.34 -20.48 -19.00
N LEU A 105 19.78 -19.22 -19.14
CA LEU A 105 19.26 -18.09 -18.37
C LEU A 105 17.77 -17.87 -18.61
N ALA A 106 17.27 -18.00 -19.85
CA ALA A 106 15.85 -17.88 -20.17
C ALA A 106 15.03 -18.97 -19.47
N VAL A 107 15.50 -20.22 -19.47
CA VAL A 107 14.83 -21.32 -18.77
C VAL A 107 14.83 -21.09 -17.26
N PHE A 108 15.96 -20.71 -16.66
CA PHE A 108 16.02 -20.41 -15.23
C PHE A 108 15.17 -19.19 -14.85
N GLY A 109 15.26 -18.11 -15.61
CA GLY A 109 14.49 -16.89 -15.40
C GLY A 109 12.99 -17.16 -15.46
N THR A 110 12.53 -17.87 -16.50
CA THR A 110 11.11 -18.24 -16.60
C THR A 110 10.66 -19.19 -15.49
N ARG A 111 11.51 -20.13 -15.04
CA ARG A 111 11.22 -20.99 -13.88
C ARG A 111 11.10 -20.19 -12.59
N ASN A 112 12.01 -19.24 -12.35
CA ASN A 112 11.98 -18.39 -11.16
C ASN A 112 10.76 -17.47 -11.15
N VAL A 113 10.41 -16.86 -12.29
CA VAL A 113 9.19 -16.04 -12.42
C VAL A 113 7.92 -16.89 -12.24
N LYS A 114 7.91 -18.13 -12.75
CA LYS A 114 6.78 -19.07 -12.54
C LYS A 114 6.67 -19.50 -11.07
N LYS A 115 7.79 -19.68 -10.35
CA LYS A 115 7.81 -19.99 -8.92
C LYS A 115 7.41 -18.79 -8.06
N ALA A 116 7.78 -17.57 -8.48
CA ALA A 116 7.41 -16.32 -7.85
C ALA A 116 5.94 -15.91 -8.11
N LYS A 117 5.06 -16.83 -8.55
CA LYS A 117 3.60 -16.60 -8.66
C LYS A 117 2.96 -16.38 -7.29
N ALA A 118 3.10 -15.17 -6.76
CA ALA A 118 2.16 -14.52 -5.86
C ALA A 118 1.90 -13.11 -6.42
N PRO A 119 0.85 -12.99 -7.26
CA PRO A 119 -0.33 -12.26 -6.81
C PRO A 119 -1.63 -12.97 -7.19
N ASN A 120 -1.60 -14.24 -7.59
CA ASN A 120 -2.82 -14.98 -7.92
C ASN A 120 -3.69 -15.26 -6.68
N ARG A 121 -3.10 -15.47 -5.49
CA ARG A 121 -3.87 -15.63 -4.24
C ARG A 121 -4.48 -14.30 -3.78
N ALA A 122 -3.73 -13.19 -3.86
CA ALA A 122 -4.22 -11.85 -3.54
C ALA A 122 -5.33 -11.41 -4.53
N MET A 123 -5.13 -11.63 -5.83
CA MET A 123 -6.15 -11.37 -6.85
C MET A 123 -7.33 -12.33 -6.77
N ALA A 124 -7.12 -13.60 -6.42
CA ALA A 124 -8.21 -14.57 -6.20
C ALA A 124 -9.02 -14.25 -4.94
N GLN A 125 -8.38 -13.76 -3.86
CA GLN A 125 -9.11 -13.24 -2.71
C GLN A 125 -9.91 -12.01 -3.08
N ASN A 126 -9.33 -11.03 -3.80
CA ASN A 126 -10.09 -9.86 -4.25
C ASN A 126 -11.28 -10.26 -5.15
N LYS A 127 -11.12 -11.22 -6.07
CA LYS A 127 -12.24 -11.71 -6.89
C LYS A 127 -13.32 -12.42 -6.05
N LYS A 128 -12.96 -13.19 -5.02
CA LYS A 128 -13.92 -13.80 -4.10
C LYS A 128 -14.65 -12.74 -3.27
N THR A 129 -13.94 -11.76 -2.73
CA THR A 129 -14.52 -10.64 -1.97
C THR A 129 -15.45 -9.80 -2.84
N LEU A 130 -15.08 -9.51 -4.08
CA LEU A 130 -15.94 -8.81 -5.04
C LEU A 130 -17.18 -9.62 -5.44
N SER A 131 -17.09 -10.96 -5.50
CA SER A 131 -18.26 -11.82 -5.75
C SER A 131 -19.24 -11.89 -4.58
N ILE A 132 -18.76 -11.66 -3.35
CA ILE A 132 -19.58 -11.57 -2.14
C ILE A 132 -20.23 -10.18 -2.06
N LEU A 133 -19.46 -9.11 -2.32
CA LEU A 133 -19.96 -7.73 -2.30
C LEU A 133 -20.90 -7.42 -3.48
N GLY A 134 -20.64 -7.98 -4.67
CA GLY A 134 -21.51 -7.82 -5.84
C GLY A 134 -22.87 -8.52 -5.71
N ARG A 135 -23.02 -9.46 -4.76
CA ARG A 135 -24.31 -10.07 -4.41
C ARG A 135 -25.12 -9.25 -3.42
N ALA A 136 -24.51 -8.31 -2.71
CA ALA A 136 -25.23 -7.42 -1.80
C ALA A 136 -25.88 -6.28 -2.60
N LYS A 137 -27.15 -6.45 -2.97
CA LYS A 137 -28.00 -5.34 -3.43
C LYS A 137 -27.95 -4.24 -2.35
N PRO A 138 -27.63 -2.97 -2.67
CA PRO A 138 -27.65 -1.90 -1.68
C PRO A 138 -29.05 -1.86 -1.08
N ARG A 139 -29.16 -2.16 0.22
CA ARG A 139 -30.44 -2.05 0.92
C ARG A 139 -30.81 -0.57 0.83
N PRO A 140 -31.96 -0.20 0.24
CA PRO A 140 -32.37 1.19 0.23
C PRO A 140 -32.35 1.65 1.68
N ALA A 141 -31.67 2.77 1.93
CA ALA A 141 -31.67 3.39 3.24
C ALA A 141 -33.14 3.49 3.67
N VAL A 142 -33.50 2.78 4.74
CA VAL A 142 -34.82 2.95 5.34
C VAL A 142 -34.77 4.34 5.95
N VAL A 143 -35.13 5.35 5.17
CA VAL A 143 -35.56 6.65 5.67
C VAL A 143 -36.79 6.34 6.51
N VAL A 144 -36.58 6.13 7.81
CA VAL A 144 -37.66 6.03 8.78
C VAL A 144 -38.37 7.38 8.74
N PRO A 145 -39.65 7.43 8.30
CA PRO A 145 -40.38 8.69 8.25
C PRO A 145 -40.62 9.14 9.71
N MET A 146 -39.76 10.04 10.21
CA MET A 146 -39.87 10.61 11.56
C MET A 146 -41.13 11.47 11.71
N ASP A 147 -41.76 11.87 10.60
CA ASP A 147 -43.00 12.62 10.54
C ASP A 147 -44.17 11.88 11.21
N LYS A 148 -44.25 10.55 11.09
CA LYS A 148 -45.36 9.78 11.68
C LYS A 148 -45.26 9.65 13.19
N LYS A 149 -44.05 9.54 13.74
CA LYS A 149 -43.87 9.46 15.21
C LYS A 149 -44.08 10.81 15.88
N VAL A 150 -43.68 11.91 15.24
CA VAL A 150 -43.88 13.26 15.77
C VAL A 150 -45.37 13.62 15.77
N LYS A 151 -46.11 13.35 14.68
CA LYS A 151 -47.57 13.58 14.64
C LYS A 151 -48.35 12.76 15.66
N ALA A 152 -47.93 11.52 15.93
CA ALA A 152 -48.57 10.65 16.91
C ALA A 152 -48.33 11.11 18.37
N VAL A 153 -47.26 11.83 18.64
CA VAL A 153 -46.97 12.43 19.96
C VAL A 153 -47.68 13.78 20.12
N GLU A 154 -47.75 14.59 19.06
CA GLU A 154 -48.48 15.86 19.02
C GLU A 154 -49.99 15.66 19.30
N ASP A 155 -50.61 14.64 18.69
CA ASP A 155 -52.03 14.30 18.83
C ASP A 155 -52.40 13.84 20.25
N ARG A 156 -51.45 13.21 20.95
CA ARG A 156 -51.64 12.75 22.34
C ARG A 156 -51.58 13.88 23.36
N THR A 157 -50.92 14.98 23.00
CA THR A 157 -50.69 16.14 23.87
C THR A 157 -51.76 17.23 23.68
N SER A 158 -52.46 17.20 22.55
CA SER A 158 -53.50 18.19 22.18
C SER A 158 -54.93 17.80 22.56
N ARG A 159 -55.14 16.71 23.31
CA ARG A 159 -56.48 16.37 23.84
C ARG A 159 -56.76 17.25 25.07
N PRO A 160 -57.63 18.27 25.00
CA PRO A 160 -58.05 18.98 26.20
C PRO A 160 -58.78 18.00 27.11
N ALA A 161 -58.38 17.97 28.38
CA ALA A 161 -59.09 17.25 29.43
C ALA A 161 -60.54 17.74 29.47
N LEU A 162 -61.45 16.90 28.98
CA LEU A 162 -62.88 17.03 29.19
C LEU A 162 -63.33 15.88 30.09
N ASP A 163 -63.98 16.27 31.19
CA ASP A 163 -64.65 15.47 32.23
C ASP A 163 -63.71 14.71 33.20
N GLY A 164 -63.85 14.81 34.52
CA GLY A 164 -64.85 15.48 35.37
C GLY A 164 -64.33 15.71 36.79
#